data_AF-A0A8J5BZM9-F1
#
_entry.id   AF-A0A8J5BZM9-F1
#
_cell.length_a   1.000
_cell.length_b   1.000
_cell.length_c   1.000
_cell.angle_alpha   90.00
_cell.angle_beta   90.00
_cell.angle_gamma   90.00
#
_symmetry.space_group_name_H-M   'P 1'
#
loop_
_entity.id
_entity.type
_entity.pdbx_description
1 polymer ?
#
loop_
_entity_poly.entity_id
_entity_poly.type
_entity_poly.pdbx_seq_one_letter_code
_entity_poly.pdbx_strand_id
1 'polypeptide(L)'
;MKSGNSKKLAKAAAARQTLSKLYGLIATPPSAVLHHTPISSMCNIHMPQTLADKIAKLVCEKFSELTSGNPTLAKRKVLAGIVMTNENDLEDMKVISVATGTKCINGEHLSLQGQCINDCHAEIMARRCLLHFLYSQLDKLVQRKVNGQFSTVFEELENQKGYRIQPQYKFHLYINTAPCGDARIFAPHEEEADRTDRHPNRQSRGLLRTKIESGEGTIPIKAGADNIQTWDGVLQGERLRTMSCSDKIAKWNVVGLQGALLSHFLEPIYLESIVLGSLFSAIHMYRAVCGRIEQTVQGLPSPYRLNQPKMNQGSSTESRQPQKAPTISVNWDCG
;
A
#
# COMPACT_ATOMS: atom_id res chain seq x y z
N MET A 1 13.30 6.43 20.15
CA MET A 1 14.42 7.01 19.39
C MET A 1 13.92 8.19 18.55
N LYS A 2 14.71 9.26 18.43
CA LYS A 2 14.32 10.54 17.84
C LYS A 2 14.01 10.38 16.35
N SER A 3 12.73 10.34 15.97
CA SER A 3 12.31 10.17 14.58
C SER A 3 11.84 11.51 14.01
N GLY A 4 12.76 12.21 13.35
CA GLY A 4 12.50 13.44 12.62
C GLY A 4 13.78 14.01 12.03
N ASN A 5 13.71 14.58 10.82
CA ASN A 5 14.89 15.09 10.07
C ASN A 5 15.68 16.19 10.81
N SER A 6 15.13 16.75 11.88
CA SER A 6 15.84 17.62 12.82
C SER A 6 15.38 17.35 14.25
N LYS A 7 16.23 17.71 15.22
CA LYS A 7 15.89 17.66 16.66
C LYS A 7 14.58 18.43 16.95
N LYS A 8 14.31 19.53 16.21
CA LYS A 8 13.09 20.33 16.32
C LYS A 8 11.85 19.55 15.85
N LEU A 9 11.91 18.92 14.68
CA LEU A 9 10.79 18.15 14.13
C LEU A 9 10.48 16.90 14.97
N ALA A 10 11.51 16.20 15.45
CA ALA A 10 11.34 15.05 16.34
C ALA A 10 10.68 15.46 17.68
N LYS A 11 11.09 16.59 18.28
CA LYS A 11 10.45 17.14 19.49
C LYS A 11 8.99 17.52 19.23
N ALA A 12 8.70 18.16 18.09
CA ALA A 12 7.34 18.53 17.74
C ALA A 12 6.43 17.32 17.50
N ALA A 13 6.93 16.26 16.85
CA ALA A 13 6.18 15.02 16.66
C ALA A 13 5.88 14.33 18.00
N ALA A 14 6.88 14.24 18.90
CA ALA A 14 6.68 13.70 20.24
C ALA A 14 5.67 14.54 21.05
N ALA A 15 5.76 15.87 20.99
CA ALA A 15 4.81 16.76 21.66
C ALA A 15 3.37 16.57 21.17
N ARG A 16 3.16 16.46 19.84
CA ARG A 16 1.84 16.17 19.27
C ARG A 16 1.29 14.82 19.72
N GLN A 17 2.14 13.78 19.76
CA GLN A 17 1.73 12.45 20.24
C GLN A 17 1.30 12.49 21.71
N THR A 18 2.05 13.19 22.56
CA THR A 18 1.72 13.37 23.98
C THR A 18 0.41 14.15 24.16
N LEU A 19 0.22 15.25 23.42
CA LEU A 19 -1.02 16.04 23.48
C LEU A 19 -2.23 15.25 22.99
N SER A 20 -2.08 14.45 21.93
CA SER A 20 -3.15 13.57 21.45
C SER A 20 -3.53 12.51 22.49
N LYS A 21 -2.54 11.91 23.16
CA LYS A 21 -2.79 10.90 24.19
C LYS A 21 -3.41 11.49 25.47
N LEU A 22 -2.99 12.68 25.88
CA LEU A 22 -3.47 13.31 27.13
C LEU A 22 -4.83 14.01 26.97
N TYR A 23 -5.07 14.62 25.82
CA TYR A 23 -6.20 15.53 25.62
C TYR A 23 -7.13 15.11 24.47
N GLY A 24 -6.87 13.99 23.80
CA GLY A 24 -7.66 13.54 22.64
C GLY A 24 -7.53 14.42 21.40
N LEU A 25 -6.59 15.37 21.40
CA LEU A 25 -6.42 16.34 20.32
C LEU A 25 -5.69 15.72 19.12
N ILE A 26 -6.34 15.66 17.96
CA ILE A 26 -5.68 15.35 16.69
C ILE A 26 -4.99 16.62 16.20
N ALA A 27 -3.75 16.86 16.65
CA ALA A 27 -2.95 17.98 16.16
C ALA A 27 -2.43 17.64 14.76
N THR A 28 -3.11 18.13 13.73
CA THR A 28 -2.61 18.08 12.36
C THR A 28 -1.35 18.96 12.23
N PRO A 29 -0.38 18.60 11.36
CA PRO A 29 0.73 19.51 11.05
C PRO A 29 0.17 20.85 10.51
N PRO A 30 0.91 21.97 10.62
CA PRO A 30 0.44 23.30 10.19
C PRO A 30 -0.05 23.38 8.73
N SER A 31 0.29 22.40 7.89
CA SER A 31 -0.16 22.27 6.50
C SER A 31 -1.54 21.61 6.34
N ALA A 32 -2.24 21.27 7.42
CA ALA A 32 -3.53 20.57 7.40
C ALA A 32 -4.58 21.34 8.21
N VAL A 33 -4.73 22.63 7.90
CA VAL A 33 -5.85 23.46 8.33
C VAL A 33 -7.04 23.13 7.42
N LEU A 34 -8.00 22.43 8.00
CA LEU A 34 -9.27 22.02 7.41
C LEU A 34 -10.07 23.25 6.94
N HIS A 35 -10.43 23.28 5.65
CA HIS A 35 -11.62 24.01 5.19
C HIS A 35 -12.71 23.05 4.72
N HIS A 36 -13.86 23.19 5.38
CA HIS A 36 -15.09 22.46 5.16
C HIS A 36 -15.59 22.54 3.71
N THR A 37 -15.38 21.48 2.95
CA THR A 37 -16.50 20.85 2.23
C THR A 37 -17.14 19.86 3.22
N PRO A 38 -18.45 19.56 3.15
CA PRO A 38 -19.07 18.67 4.13
C PRO A 38 -18.54 17.24 3.93
N ILE A 39 -17.42 16.94 4.59
CA ILE A 39 -16.91 15.60 4.89
C ILE A 39 -17.75 15.04 6.07
N SER A 40 -19.05 15.30 6.08
CA SER A 40 -19.95 14.84 7.14
C SER A 40 -20.42 13.40 6.95
N SER A 41 -20.11 12.77 5.80
CA SER A 41 -20.45 11.36 5.52
C SER A 41 -19.31 10.37 5.77
N MET A 42 -18.11 10.81 6.13
CA MET A 42 -16.91 9.95 6.13
C MET A 42 -16.31 9.71 7.52
N CYS A 43 -17.15 9.42 8.52
CA CYS A 43 -16.76 9.35 9.93
C CYS A 43 -15.67 8.29 10.27
N ASN A 44 -15.30 7.39 9.35
CA ASN A 44 -14.45 6.22 9.65
C ASN A 44 -13.21 6.05 8.75
N ILE A 45 -12.75 7.08 8.02
CA ILE A 45 -11.53 6.92 7.17
C ILE A 45 -10.26 6.81 8.00
N HIS A 46 -10.21 7.37 9.20
CA HIS A 46 -8.98 7.41 9.99
C HIS A 46 -8.86 6.23 10.95
N MET A 47 -7.63 5.78 11.16
CA MET A 47 -7.26 4.83 12.20
C MET A 47 -6.61 5.56 13.39
N PRO A 48 -6.50 4.91 14.57
CA PRO A 48 -5.75 5.48 15.69
C PRO A 48 -4.30 5.80 15.29
N GLN A 49 -3.86 7.02 15.55
CA GLN A 49 -2.52 7.49 15.14
C GLN A 49 -1.40 6.65 15.77
N THR A 50 -1.59 6.18 17.00
CA THR A 50 -0.66 5.28 17.70
C THR A 50 -0.43 3.97 16.95
N LEU A 51 -1.50 3.39 16.39
CA LEU A 51 -1.44 2.19 15.58
C LEU A 51 -0.70 2.44 14.26
N ALA A 52 -1.01 3.55 13.57
CA ALA A 52 -0.32 3.93 12.35
C ALA A 52 1.20 4.09 12.57
N ASP A 53 1.59 4.74 13.67
CA ASP A 53 2.99 4.92 14.04
C ASP A 53 3.67 3.60 14.41
N LYS A 54 2.97 2.68 15.10
CA LYS A 54 3.48 1.34 15.44
C LYS A 54 3.73 0.51 14.16
N ILE A 55 2.78 0.52 13.22
CA ILE A 55 2.92 -0.16 11.91
C ILE A 55 4.13 0.37 11.14
N ALA A 56 4.23 1.70 11.00
CA ALA A 56 5.35 2.33 10.30
C ALA A 56 6.69 1.99 10.95
N LYS A 57 6.75 2.06 12.29
CA LYS A 57 7.94 1.73 13.08
C LYS A 57 8.37 0.27 12.85
N LEU A 58 7.45 -0.69 12.97
CA LEU A 58 7.75 -2.12 12.81
C LEU A 58 8.35 -2.43 11.43
N VAL A 59 7.79 -1.86 10.35
CA VAL A 59 8.33 -2.07 9.00
C VAL A 59 9.72 -1.45 8.84
N CYS A 60 9.93 -0.23 9.35
CA CYS A 60 11.23 0.44 9.31
C CYS A 60 12.31 -0.28 10.14
N GLU A 61 11.96 -0.76 11.34
CA GLU A 61 12.86 -1.52 12.20
C GLU A 61 13.22 -2.86 11.56
N LYS A 62 12.24 -3.60 11.02
CA LYS A 62 12.50 -4.86 10.33
C LYS A 62 13.38 -4.67 9.10
N PHE A 63 13.16 -3.62 8.31
CA PHE A 63 14.04 -3.29 7.19
C PHE A 63 15.47 -2.98 7.64
N SER A 64 15.62 -2.22 8.72
CA SER A 64 16.94 -1.85 9.28
C SER A 64 17.68 -3.07 9.82
N GLU A 65 16.97 -4.00 10.46
CA GLU A 65 17.51 -5.29 10.91
C GLU A 65 18.01 -6.12 9.71
N LEU A 66 17.18 -6.30 8.68
CA LEU A 66 17.48 -7.11 7.50
C LEU A 66 18.63 -6.55 6.64
N THR A 67 18.89 -5.25 6.72
CA THR A 67 19.93 -4.56 5.94
C THR A 67 21.13 -4.13 6.78
N SER A 68 21.15 -4.50 8.06
CA SER A 68 22.26 -4.19 8.96
C SER A 68 23.58 -4.74 8.39
N GLY A 69 24.59 -3.87 8.32
CA GLY A 69 25.89 -4.22 7.74
C GLY A 69 25.94 -4.32 6.21
N ASN A 70 24.84 -4.06 5.49
CA ASN A 70 24.82 -4.07 4.02
C ASN A 70 24.29 -2.73 3.43
N PRO A 71 25.18 -1.73 3.24
CA PRO A 71 24.79 -0.41 2.74
C PRO A 71 24.13 -0.44 1.34
N THR A 72 24.51 -1.41 0.51
CA THR A 72 23.94 -1.58 -0.84
C THR A 72 22.45 -1.92 -0.78
N LEU A 73 22.07 -2.84 0.10
CA LEU A 73 20.66 -3.23 0.29
C LEU A 73 19.88 -2.20 1.12
N ALA A 74 20.55 -1.51 2.05
CA ALA A 74 19.95 -0.43 2.85
C ALA A 74 19.56 0.79 2.00
N LYS A 75 20.21 1.00 0.84
CA LYS A 75 19.90 2.10 -0.06
C LYS A 75 18.53 1.87 -0.72
N ARG A 76 17.57 2.74 -0.41
CA ARG A 76 16.20 2.69 -0.95
C ARG A 76 15.64 4.07 -1.20
N LYS A 77 14.60 4.14 -2.05
CA LYS A 77 13.78 5.34 -2.25
C LYS A 77 12.38 5.14 -1.68
N VAL A 78 11.75 4.04 -2.05
CA VAL A 78 10.46 3.61 -1.50
C VAL A 78 10.66 2.33 -0.70
N LEU A 79 10.06 2.30 0.49
CA LEU A 79 9.95 1.18 1.41
C LEU A 79 8.46 0.91 1.62
N ALA A 80 8.07 -0.35 1.56
CA ALA A 80 6.73 -0.80 1.90
C ALA A 80 6.79 -2.07 2.74
N GLY A 81 5.71 -2.34 3.45
CA GLY A 81 5.58 -3.58 4.20
C GLY A 81 4.14 -3.85 4.59
N ILE A 82 3.85 -5.10 4.92
CA ILE A 82 2.53 -5.52 5.40
C ILE A 82 2.71 -6.03 6.82
N VAL A 83 1.89 -5.50 7.73
CA VAL A 83 1.84 -5.91 9.13
C VAL A 83 0.49 -6.56 9.38
N MET A 84 0.49 -7.69 10.06
CA MET A 84 -0.70 -8.34 10.57
C MET A 84 -0.88 -7.97 12.04
N THR A 85 -2.10 -7.63 12.42
CA THR A 85 -2.49 -7.42 13.82
C THR A 85 -3.51 -8.47 14.23
N ASN A 86 -3.58 -8.73 15.54
CA ASN A 86 -4.63 -9.52 16.16
C ASN A 86 -5.52 -8.56 16.97
N GLU A 87 -6.79 -8.42 16.63
CA GLU A 87 -7.71 -7.52 17.33
C GLU A 87 -7.94 -7.92 18.80
N ASN A 88 -7.69 -9.19 19.15
CA ASN A 88 -7.77 -9.67 20.53
C ASN A 88 -6.51 -9.33 21.34
N ASP A 89 -5.39 -9.05 20.68
CA ASP A 89 -4.12 -8.65 21.30
C ASP A 89 -3.33 -7.72 20.36
N LEU A 90 -3.51 -6.41 20.53
CA LEU A 90 -2.81 -5.40 19.73
C LEU A 90 -1.30 -5.31 20.05
N GLU A 91 -0.78 -6.07 21.01
CA GLU A 91 0.66 -6.26 21.19
C GLU A 91 1.21 -7.36 20.27
N ASP A 92 0.37 -8.32 19.86
CA ASP A 92 0.69 -9.35 18.86
C ASP A 92 0.59 -8.78 17.43
N MET A 93 1.56 -7.93 17.09
CA MET A 93 1.75 -7.42 15.72
C MET A 93 2.91 -8.11 15.05
N LYS A 94 2.67 -8.68 13.87
CA LYS A 94 3.67 -9.39 13.09
C LYS A 94 3.95 -8.68 11.76
N VAL A 95 5.20 -8.36 11.49
CA VAL A 95 5.60 -7.92 10.15
C VAL A 95 5.57 -9.13 9.22
N ILE A 96 4.66 -9.10 8.26
CA ILE A 96 4.46 -10.18 7.30
C ILE A 96 5.44 -10.07 6.14
N SER A 97 5.63 -8.86 5.63
CA SER A 97 6.51 -8.61 4.50
C SER A 97 7.17 -7.25 4.56
N VAL A 98 8.37 -7.14 4.00
CA VAL A 98 9.10 -5.89 3.80
C VAL A 98 9.64 -5.88 2.38
N ALA A 99 9.50 -4.77 1.66
CA ALA A 99 10.04 -4.63 0.31
C ALA A 99 10.45 -3.20 -0.03
N THR A 100 11.35 -3.06 -1.00
CA THR A 100 11.78 -1.79 -1.58
C THR A 100 11.69 -1.82 -3.10
N GLY A 101 11.69 -0.65 -3.74
CA GLY A 101 11.81 -0.55 -5.19
C GLY A 101 10.85 0.46 -5.82
N THR A 102 11.19 0.90 -7.03
CA THR A 102 10.53 2.02 -7.74
C THR A 102 10.51 1.84 -9.25
N LYS A 103 10.86 0.65 -9.75
CA LYS A 103 11.04 0.39 -11.17
C LYS A 103 10.24 -0.83 -11.60
N CYS A 104 9.96 -0.90 -12.89
CA CYS A 104 9.40 -2.05 -13.57
C CYS A 104 10.45 -2.65 -14.49
N ILE A 105 10.16 -3.86 -14.98
CA ILE A 105 10.95 -4.50 -16.01
C ILE A 105 10.91 -3.70 -17.32
N ASN A 106 11.94 -3.86 -18.16
CA ASN A 106 11.91 -3.43 -19.56
C ASN A 106 11.16 -4.48 -20.41
N GLY A 107 10.43 -4.05 -21.44
CA GLY A 107 9.79 -4.91 -22.42
C GLY A 107 10.71 -5.99 -23.00
N GLU A 108 11.99 -5.66 -23.25
CA GLU A 108 12.99 -6.59 -23.79
C GLU A 108 13.34 -7.78 -22.87
N HIS A 109 12.98 -7.69 -21.58
CA HIS A 109 13.26 -8.70 -20.57
C HIS A 109 12.02 -9.46 -20.10
N LEU A 110 10.88 -9.29 -20.77
CA LEU A 110 9.68 -10.05 -20.45
C LEU A 110 9.90 -11.56 -20.68
N SER A 111 9.28 -12.37 -19.83
CA SER A 111 9.34 -13.85 -19.90
C SER A 111 7.96 -14.43 -20.21
N LEU A 112 7.91 -15.37 -21.16
CA LEU A 112 6.73 -16.17 -21.46
C LEU A 112 6.51 -17.31 -20.45
N GLN A 113 7.55 -17.65 -19.69
CA GLN A 113 7.56 -18.75 -18.71
C GLN A 113 7.27 -18.27 -17.29
N GLY A 114 7.01 -16.97 -17.10
CA GLY A 114 6.74 -16.41 -15.77
C GLY A 114 7.97 -16.32 -14.85
N GLN A 115 9.18 -16.28 -15.41
CA GLN A 115 10.43 -16.25 -14.65
C GLN A 115 10.89 -14.83 -14.25
N CYS A 116 10.17 -13.79 -14.69
CA CYS A 116 10.51 -12.40 -14.42
C CYS A 116 9.44 -11.69 -13.59
N ILE A 117 9.85 -10.64 -12.87
CA ILE A 117 8.94 -9.78 -12.12
C ILE A 117 8.70 -8.50 -12.91
N ASN A 118 7.48 -8.32 -13.39
CA ASN A 118 7.16 -7.17 -14.24
C ASN A 118 7.18 -5.84 -13.48
N ASP A 119 6.83 -5.85 -12.19
CA ASP A 119 6.69 -4.65 -11.38
C ASP A 119 7.33 -4.84 -10.00
N CYS A 120 8.42 -4.12 -9.77
CA CYS A 120 9.20 -4.15 -8.55
C CYS A 120 9.02 -2.88 -7.70
N HIS A 121 7.88 -2.18 -7.81
CA HIS A 121 7.55 -1.18 -6.80
C HIS A 121 7.32 -1.84 -5.44
N ALA A 122 7.81 -1.20 -4.39
CA ALA A 122 7.84 -1.73 -3.03
C ALA A 122 6.48 -2.30 -2.58
N GLU A 123 5.40 -1.55 -2.75
CA GLU A 123 4.04 -1.95 -2.34
C GLU A 123 3.50 -3.15 -3.15
N ILE A 124 3.95 -3.32 -4.40
CA ILE A 124 3.59 -4.47 -5.24
C ILE A 124 4.35 -5.70 -4.77
N MET A 125 5.64 -5.56 -4.47
CA MET A 125 6.48 -6.63 -3.95
C MET A 125 6.04 -7.08 -2.55
N ALA A 126 5.68 -6.13 -1.67
CA ALA A 126 5.13 -6.45 -0.35
C ALA A 126 3.86 -7.31 -0.46
N ARG A 127 2.96 -7.00 -1.41
CA ARG A 127 1.81 -7.88 -1.67
C ARG A 127 2.24 -9.27 -2.18
N ARG A 128 3.22 -9.38 -3.08
CA ARG A 128 3.68 -10.69 -3.58
C ARG A 128 4.24 -11.55 -2.44
N CYS A 129 5.01 -10.95 -1.55
CA CYS A 129 5.48 -11.54 -0.30
C CYS A 129 4.33 -11.98 0.62
N LEU A 130 3.25 -11.19 0.74
CA LEU A 130 2.04 -11.63 1.43
C LEU A 130 1.45 -12.89 0.79
N LEU A 131 1.46 -13.04 -0.54
CA LEU A 131 0.96 -14.26 -1.18
C LEU A 131 1.78 -15.49 -0.79
N HIS A 132 3.10 -15.36 -0.72
CA HIS A 132 3.99 -16.44 -0.26
C HIS A 132 3.62 -16.83 1.19
N PHE A 133 3.50 -15.85 2.08
CA PHE A 133 3.00 -16.09 3.44
C PHE A 133 1.66 -16.82 3.48
N LEU A 134 0.68 -16.44 2.64
CA LEU A 134 -0.62 -17.10 2.60
C LEU A 134 -0.52 -18.57 2.17
N TYR A 135 0.33 -18.89 1.19
CA TYR A 135 0.62 -20.30 0.84
C TYR A 135 1.24 -21.05 2.01
N SER A 136 2.25 -20.47 2.67
CA SER A 136 2.89 -21.07 3.85
C SER A 136 1.89 -21.31 5.01
N GLN A 137 0.85 -20.49 5.13
CA GLN A 137 -0.23 -20.69 6.11
C GLN A 137 -1.23 -21.80 5.71
N LEU A 138 -1.44 -22.01 4.41
CA LEU A 138 -2.22 -23.14 3.89
C LEU A 138 -1.48 -24.46 4.12
N ASP A 139 -0.16 -24.50 3.89
CA ASP A 139 0.66 -25.68 4.18
C ASP A 139 0.61 -26.07 5.66
N LYS A 140 0.69 -25.09 6.55
CA LYS A 140 0.50 -25.30 8.00
C LYS A 140 -0.88 -25.85 8.34
N LEU A 141 -1.92 -25.42 7.63
CA LEU A 141 -3.28 -25.94 7.83
C LEU A 141 -3.36 -27.42 7.43
N VAL A 142 -2.74 -27.81 6.31
CA VAL A 142 -2.64 -29.22 5.89
C VAL A 142 -1.88 -30.03 6.95
N GLN A 143 -0.74 -29.54 7.42
CA GLN A 143 0.06 -30.20 8.46
C GLN A 143 -0.69 -30.33 9.79
N ARG A 144 -1.50 -29.32 10.17
CA ARG A 144 -2.35 -29.37 11.37
C ARG A 144 -3.37 -30.51 11.28
N LYS A 145 -3.97 -30.76 10.11
CA LYS A 145 -4.92 -31.86 9.91
C LYS A 145 -4.26 -33.25 10.10
N VAL A 146 -2.95 -33.35 9.86
CA VAL A 146 -2.19 -34.62 9.99
C VAL A 146 -1.61 -34.80 11.41
N ASN A 147 -0.99 -33.75 11.97
CA ASN A 147 -0.16 -33.86 13.18
C ASN A 147 -0.70 -33.09 14.39
N GLY A 148 -1.84 -32.39 14.25
CA GLY A 148 -2.51 -31.68 15.35
C GLY A 148 -1.82 -30.41 15.87
N GLN A 149 -0.64 -30.03 15.37
CA GLN A 149 0.20 -29.00 15.99
C GLN A 149 0.66 -27.90 15.04
N PHE A 150 -0.21 -26.98 14.63
CA PHE A 150 0.20 -25.66 14.11
C PHE A 150 -0.92 -24.62 14.30
N SER A 151 -0.57 -23.42 14.76
CA SER A 151 -1.46 -22.27 14.66
C SER A 151 -1.43 -21.74 13.22
N THR A 152 -2.62 -21.42 12.70
CA THR A 152 -2.80 -20.86 11.35
C THR A 152 -3.72 -19.64 11.45
N VAL A 153 -3.55 -18.70 10.53
CA VAL A 153 -4.40 -17.51 10.40
C VAL A 153 -5.75 -17.81 9.75
N PHE A 154 -5.95 -19.04 9.28
CA PHE A 154 -7.16 -19.46 8.58
C PHE A 154 -8.13 -20.23 9.48
N GLU A 155 -9.40 -20.14 9.13
CA GLU A 155 -10.46 -21.03 9.59
C GLU A 155 -11.21 -21.62 8.39
N GLU A 156 -11.77 -22.81 8.58
CA GLU A 156 -12.56 -23.51 7.56
C GLU A 156 -13.98 -22.95 7.53
N LEU A 157 -14.55 -22.85 6.33
CA LEU A 157 -15.91 -22.35 6.15
C LEU A 157 -16.91 -23.45 6.55
N GLU A 158 -17.81 -23.17 7.50
CA GLU A 158 -18.74 -24.17 8.06
C GLU A 158 -19.71 -24.75 7.01
N ASN A 159 -20.11 -23.95 6.01
CA ASN A 159 -21.16 -24.29 5.05
C ASN A 159 -20.70 -24.30 3.60
N GLN A 160 -19.40 -24.15 3.33
CA GLN A 160 -18.83 -24.10 1.99
C GLN A 160 -17.42 -24.71 1.99
N LYS A 161 -16.93 -25.16 0.83
CA LYS A 161 -15.53 -25.56 0.72
C LYS A 161 -14.65 -24.32 0.69
N GLY A 162 -13.53 -24.36 1.40
CA GLY A 162 -12.53 -23.30 1.41
C GLY A 162 -12.28 -22.75 2.81
N TYR A 163 -11.47 -21.71 2.86
CA TYR A 163 -10.99 -21.11 4.09
C TYR A 163 -11.16 -19.59 4.04
N ARG A 164 -11.21 -18.97 5.21
CA ARG A 164 -11.09 -17.52 5.35
C ARG A 164 -10.09 -17.15 6.42
N ILE A 165 -9.59 -15.93 6.36
CA ILE A 165 -8.78 -15.38 7.46
C ILE A 165 -9.67 -15.27 8.69
N GLN A 166 -9.17 -15.70 9.85
CA GLN A 166 -9.91 -15.58 11.10
C GLN A 166 -10.22 -14.10 11.38
N PRO A 167 -11.43 -13.75 11.83
CA PRO A 167 -11.90 -12.36 11.87
C PRO A 167 -10.98 -11.40 12.65
N GLN A 168 -10.30 -11.87 13.69
CA GLN A 168 -9.40 -11.05 14.50
C GLN A 168 -8.11 -10.64 13.78
N TYR A 169 -7.71 -11.32 12.70
CA TYR A 169 -6.48 -10.98 11.99
C TYR A 169 -6.75 -9.92 10.92
N LYS A 170 -6.05 -8.78 11.02
CA LYS A 170 -6.15 -7.67 10.05
C LYS A 170 -4.81 -7.39 9.40
N PHE A 171 -4.82 -7.02 8.13
CA PHE A 171 -3.61 -6.68 7.37
C PHE A 171 -3.53 -5.18 7.09
N HIS A 172 -2.37 -4.60 7.34
CA HIS A 172 -2.10 -3.17 7.22
C HIS A 172 -0.91 -2.94 6.29
N LEU A 173 -1.10 -2.12 5.26
CA LEU A 173 -0.05 -1.75 4.32
C LEU A 173 0.63 -0.47 4.79
N TYR A 174 1.95 -0.50 4.94
CA TYR A 174 2.77 0.69 5.05
C TYR A 174 3.47 0.97 3.72
N ILE A 175 3.52 2.24 3.33
CA ILE A 175 4.39 2.75 2.26
C ILE A 175 5.01 4.05 2.76
N ASN A 176 6.32 4.22 2.66
CA ASN A 176 6.97 5.45 3.16
C ASN A 176 6.58 6.73 2.40
N THR A 177 5.81 6.61 1.32
CA THR A 177 5.33 7.72 0.48
C THR A 177 4.10 7.28 -0.32
N ALA A 178 3.23 8.20 -0.74
CA ALA A 178 2.01 7.85 -1.48
C ALA A 178 2.26 6.93 -2.70
N PRO A 179 1.36 5.99 -3.04
CA PRO A 179 1.57 5.11 -4.19
C PRO A 179 1.61 5.90 -5.49
N CYS A 180 2.43 5.48 -6.46
CA CYS A 180 2.50 6.15 -7.76
C CYS A 180 1.15 6.05 -8.50
N GLY A 181 0.77 7.11 -9.23
CA GLY A 181 -0.52 7.21 -9.90
C GLY A 181 -1.36 8.34 -9.33
N ASP A 182 -2.68 8.15 -9.31
CA ASP A 182 -3.66 9.18 -8.93
C ASP A 182 -3.48 9.74 -7.51
N ALA A 183 -2.98 8.93 -6.58
CA ALA A 183 -2.75 9.34 -5.18
C ALA A 183 -1.67 10.43 -5.03
N ARG A 184 -0.84 10.64 -6.06
CA ARG A 184 0.20 11.69 -6.09
C ARG A 184 -0.16 12.90 -6.96
N ILE A 185 -1.36 12.95 -7.53
CA ILE A 185 -1.77 14.03 -8.45
C ILE A 185 -2.33 15.20 -7.63
N PHE A 186 -1.47 15.83 -6.85
CA PHE A 186 -1.76 17.01 -6.04
C PHE A 186 -0.51 17.81 -5.69
N ALA A 187 -0.67 19.09 -5.39
CA ALA A 187 0.41 19.98 -4.98
C ALA A 187 0.61 19.90 -3.45
N PRO A 188 1.75 19.40 -2.93
CA PRO A 188 1.93 19.20 -1.49
C PRO A 188 2.09 20.48 -0.67
N HIS A 189 2.28 21.62 -1.34
CA HIS A 189 2.59 22.92 -0.74
C HIS A 189 1.54 24.00 -1.06
N GLU A 190 0.46 23.63 -1.75
CA GLU A 190 -0.68 24.54 -1.91
C GLU A 190 -1.50 24.45 -0.61
N GLU A 191 -1.58 25.55 0.14
CA GLU A 191 -2.60 25.69 1.17
C GLU A 191 -3.96 25.55 0.48
N GLU A 192 -4.83 24.70 0.99
CA GLU A 192 -6.17 24.43 0.44
C GLU A 192 -7.07 25.69 0.35
N ALA A 193 -6.58 26.84 0.84
CA ALA A 193 -7.19 28.16 0.73
C ALA A 193 -7.09 28.78 -0.68
N ASP A 194 -6.23 28.29 -1.57
CA ASP A 194 -6.20 28.76 -2.96
C ASP A 194 -7.36 28.10 -3.72
N ARG A 195 -8.48 28.83 -3.88
CA ARG A 195 -9.74 28.36 -4.52
C ARG A 195 -9.58 27.73 -5.91
N THR A 196 -8.41 27.85 -6.50
CA THR A 196 -8.03 27.22 -7.76
C THR A 196 -6.86 26.28 -7.53
N ASP A 197 -7.14 24.99 -7.45
CA ASP A 197 -6.12 23.94 -7.51
C ASP A 197 -5.25 24.12 -8.76
N ARG A 198 -3.96 24.44 -8.61
CA ARG A 198 -3.08 24.76 -9.74
C ARG A 198 -2.28 23.57 -10.20
N HIS A 199 -2.57 22.35 -9.72
CA HIS A 199 -1.82 21.17 -10.11
C HIS A 199 -1.91 20.95 -11.63
N PRO A 200 -0.78 20.84 -12.37
CA PRO A 200 -0.77 20.77 -13.83
C PRO A 200 -1.64 19.64 -14.41
N ASN A 201 -1.81 18.57 -13.63
CA ASN A 201 -2.56 17.38 -14.02
C ASN A 201 -3.97 17.29 -13.38
N ARG A 202 -4.54 18.38 -12.85
CA ARG A 202 -5.83 18.38 -12.15
C ARG A 202 -6.99 17.80 -12.96
N GLN A 203 -7.00 18.07 -14.27
CA GLN A 203 -8.03 17.57 -15.21
C GLN A 203 -7.95 16.05 -15.44
N SER A 204 -6.82 15.42 -15.08
CA SER A 204 -6.59 13.97 -15.26
C SER A 204 -6.76 13.16 -13.98
N ARG A 205 -7.30 13.76 -12.91
CA ARG A 205 -7.55 13.07 -11.63
C ARG A 205 -8.62 12.01 -11.78
N GLY A 206 -8.47 10.93 -11.04
CA GLY A 206 -9.33 9.76 -11.13
C GLY A 206 -9.06 8.88 -12.36
N LEU A 207 -8.34 9.36 -13.37
CA LEU A 207 -8.03 8.54 -14.55
C LEU A 207 -7.02 7.44 -14.20
N LEU A 208 -7.15 6.31 -14.91
CA LEU A 208 -6.17 5.23 -14.86
C LEU A 208 -4.83 5.70 -15.44
N ARG A 209 -3.73 5.19 -14.89
CA ARG A 209 -2.37 5.63 -15.26
C ARG A 209 -1.44 4.43 -15.46
N THR A 210 -0.49 4.59 -16.36
CA THR A 210 0.54 3.59 -16.63
C THR A 210 1.91 4.14 -16.28
N LYS A 211 2.74 3.29 -15.68
CA LYS A 211 4.13 3.57 -15.35
C LYS A 211 4.93 3.79 -16.62
N ILE A 212 5.83 4.75 -16.56
CA ILE A 212 6.75 5.04 -17.66
C ILE A 212 7.88 4.03 -17.57
N GLU A 213 8.14 3.33 -18.67
CA GLU A 213 9.28 2.43 -18.80
C GLU A 213 10.59 3.19 -18.57
N SER A 214 11.53 2.59 -17.84
CA SER A 214 12.79 3.24 -17.42
C SER A 214 12.63 4.51 -16.55
N GLY A 215 11.41 4.81 -16.10
CA GLY A 215 11.11 5.95 -15.22
C GLY A 215 10.42 5.53 -13.91
N GLU A 216 10.20 6.51 -13.04
CA GLU A 216 9.48 6.33 -11.76
C GLU A 216 8.08 6.97 -11.77
N GLY A 217 7.75 7.68 -12.86
CA GLY A 217 6.52 8.43 -13.03
C GLY A 217 5.40 7.62 -13.69
N THR A 218 4.25 8.26 -13.85
CA THR A 218 3.09 7.66 -14.54
C THR A 218 2.45 8.67 -15.50
N ILE A 219 1.87 8.17 -16.58
CA ILE A 219 1.06 8.95 -17.52
C ILE A 219 -0.40 8.48 -17.51
N PRO A 220 -1.38 9.37 -17.73
CA PRO A 220 -2.78 8.96 -17.84
C PRO A 220 -3.03 8.12 -19.10
N ILE A 221 -3.96 7.17 -19.01
CA ILE A 221 -4.52 6.48 -20.17
C ILE A 221 -5.57 7.40 -20.79
N LYS A 222 -5.44 7.68 -22.09
CA LYS A 222 -6.42 8.49 -22.84
C LYS A 222 -7.62 7.63 -23.24
N ALA A 223 -8.84 8.15 -23.14
CA ALA A 223 -10.02 7.50 -23.66
C ALA A 223 -9.91 7.31 -25.19
N GLY A 224 -10.29 6.13 -25.71
CA GLY A 224 -10.13 5.78 -27.12
C GLY A 224 -8.71 5.42 -27.55
N ALA A 225 -7.75 5.34 -26.62
CA ALA A 225 -6.43 4.76 -26.89
C ALA A 225 -6.53 3.21 -26.84
N ASP A 226 -7.32 2.64 -27.76
CA ASP A 226 -7.57 1.20 -27.93
C ASP A 226 -6.36 0.45 -28.49
N ASN A 227 -5.16 0.74 -27.98
CA ASN A 227 -3.98 -0.06 -28.29
C ASN A 227 -3.79 -1.02 -27.11
N ILE A 228 -4.48 -2.15 -27.19
CA ILE A 228 -4.14 -3.37 -26.45
C ILE A 228 -2.66 -3.63 -26.75
N GLN A 229 -1.87 -3.87 -25.70
CA GLN A 229 -0.47 -4.21 -25.90
C GLN A 229 -0.36 -5.61 -26.50
N THR A 230 0.41 -5.75 -27.57
CA THR A 230 0.79 -7.05 -28.10
C THR A 230 2.21 -7.41 -27.68
N TRP A 231 2.51 -8.71 -27.63
CA TRP A 231 3.82 -9.20 -27.21
C TRP A 231 4.93 -8.80 -28.21
N ASP A 232 4.66 -9.02 -29.49
CA ASP A 232 5.54 -8.65 -30.59
C ASP A 232 5.73 -7.14 -30.68
N GLY A 233 4.67 -6.35 -30.48
CA GLY A 233 4.76 -4.89 -30.43
C GLY A 233 5.73 -4.43 -29.35
N VAL A 234 5.61 -4.96 -28.13
CA VAL A 234 6.52 -4.61 -27.02
C VAL A 234 7.96 -5.01 -27.33
N LEU A 235 8.19 -6.21 -27.89
CA LEU A 235 9.53 -6.64 -28.29
C LEU A 235 10.12 -5.80 -29.43
N GLN A 236 9.29 -5.22 -30.29
CA GLN A 236 9.68 -4.31 -31.37
C GLN A 236 9.85 -2.85 -30.90
N GLY A 237 9.73 -2.59 -29.59
CA GLY A 237 9.95 -1.27 -28.99
C GLY A 237 8.67 -0.48 -28.69
N GLU A 238 7.48 -1.07 -28.82
CA GLU A 238 6.30 -0.47 -28.22
C GLU A 238 6.46 -0.42 -26.71
N ARG A 239 6.05 0.70 -26.13
CA ARG A 239 6.22 0.92 -24.71
C ARG A 239 5.45 -0.12 -23.87
N LEU A 240 6.15 -0.74 -22.93
CA LEU A 240 5.53 -1.59 -21.91
C LEU A 240 4.65 -0.75 -20.96
N ARG A 241 3.35 -1.07 -20.86
CA ARG A 241 2.41 -0.38 -19.98
C ARG A 241 2.09 -1.22 -18.74
N THR A 242 2.74 -0.89 -17.63
CA THR A 242 2.36 -1.42 -16.32
C THR A 242 1.44 -0.45 -15.59
N MET A 243 0.31 -0.91 -15.06
CA MET A 243 -0.62 -0.05 -14.30
C MET A 243 0.03 0.59 -13.07
N SER A 244 -0.41 1.78 -12.71
CA SER A 244 0.09 2.51 -11.53
C SER A 244 -0.25 1.79 -10.22
N CYS A 245 0.51 2.08 -9.15
CA CYS A 245 0.26 1.46 -7.85
C CYS A 245 -1.08 1.89 -7.25
N SER A 246 -1.51 3.15 -7.44
CA SER A 246 -2.85 3.60 -7.05
C SER A 246 -3.96 2.75 -7.71
N ASP A 247 -3.83 2.46 -9.01
CA ASP A 247 -4.79 1.64 -9.75
C ASP A 247 -4.77 0.17 -9.28
N LYS A 248 -3.58 -0.36 -8.98
CA LYS A 248 -3.44 -1.72 -8.45
C LYS A 248 -4.03 -1.86 -7.05
N ILE A 249 -3.83 -0.88 -6.17
CA ILE A 249 -4.44 -0.87 -4.83
C ILE A 249 -5.96 -0.75 -4.95
N ALA A 250 -6.48 0.11 -5.84
CA ALA A 250 -7.92 0.18 -6.12
C ALA A 250 -8.50 -1.16 -6.59
N LYS A 251 -7.77 -1.88 -7.44
CA LYS A 251 -8.12 -3.26 -7.83
C LYS A 251 -8.16 -4.19 -6.61
N TRP A 252 -7.15 -4.15 -5.73
CA TRP A 252 -7.12 -5.01 -4.52
C TRP A 252 -8.27 -4.70 -3.56
N ASN A 253 -8.74 -3.45 -3.53
CA ASN A 253 -9.92 -3.07 -2.78
C ASN A 253 -11.23 -3.61 -3.38
N VAL A 254 -11.21 -4.28 -4.54
CA VAL A 254 -12.40 -4.93 -5.10
C VAL A 254 -12.25 -6.45 -5.15
N VAL A 255 -11.11 -6.94 -5.68
CA VAL A 255 -10.89 -8.38 -5.90
C VAL A 255 -10.06 -9.05 -4.80
N GLY A 256 -9.70 -8.31 -3.76
CA GLY A 256 -8.84 -8.77 -2.68
C GLY A 256 -7.35 -8.87 -3.06
N LEU A 257 -6.53 -9.08 -2.03
CA LEU A 257 -5.08 -9.17 -2.10
C LEU A 257 -4.61 -10.52 -2.65
N GLN A 258 -5.33 -11.60 -2.39
CA GLN A 258 -4.94 -12.98 -2.67
C GLN A 258 -4.72 -13.28 -4.16
N GLY A 259 -5.44 -12.58 -5.05
CA GLY A 259 -5.39 -12.83 -6.50
C GLY A 259 -6.10 -14.13 -6.91
N ALA A 260 -6.12 -14.41 -8.22
CA ALA A 260 -6.97 -15.46 -8.78
C ALA A 260 -6.65 -16.86 -8.25
N LEU A 261 -5.38 -17.27 -8.25
CA LEU A 261 -5.00 -18.63 -7.85
C LEU A 261 -5.40 -18.96 -6.40
N LEU A 262 -5.08 -18.08 -5.45
CA LEU A 262 -5.45 -18.29 -4.05
C LEU A 262 -6.97 -18.16 -3.82
N SER A 263 -7.70 -17.45 -4.68
CA SER A 263 -9.16 -17.31 -4.53
C SER A 263 -9.94 -18.62 -4.74
N HIS A 264 -9.31 -19.66 -5.30
CA HIS A 264 -9.89 -21.00 -5.33
C HIS A 264 -9.95 -21.67 -3.95
N PHE A 265 -9.13 -21.21 -3.00
CA PHE A 265 -9.05 -21.77 -1.64
C PHE A 265 -9.52 -20.81 -0.57
N LEU A 266 -9.39 -19.50 -0.82
CA LEU A 266 -9.58 -18.44 0.17
C LEU A 266 -10.71 -17.49 -0.23
N GLU A 267 -11.53 -17.11 0.76
CA GLU A 267 -12.33 -15.88 0.66
C GLU A 267 -11.42 -14.65 0.41
N PRO A 268 -11.95 -13.57 -0.22
CA PRO A 268 -11.17 -12.38 -0.55
C PRO A 268 -10.65 -11.68 0.71
N ILE A 269 -9.34 -11.40 0.70
CA ILE A 269 -8.61 -10.76 1.81
C ILE A 269 -8.40 -9.30 1.44
N TYR A 270 -8.75 -8.38 2.34
CA TYR A 270 -8.59 -6.94 2.11
C TYR A 270 -7.64 -6.30 3.13
N LEU A 271 -7.12 -5.13 2.78
CA LEU A 271 -6.40 -4.28 3.72
C LEU A 271 -7.40 -3.63 4.67
N GLU A 272 -7.10 -3.69 5.97
CA GLU A 272 -7.80 -2.91 6.99
C GLU A 272 -7.35 -1.45 6.95
N SER A 273 -6.05 -1.21 6.71
CA SER A 273 -5.54 0.15 6.59
C SER A 273 -4.32 0.32 5.68
N ILE A 274 -4.10 1.56 5.27
CA ILE A 274 -2.93 2.03 4.53
C ILE A 274 -2.28 3.20 5.27
N VAL A 275 -1.03 3.02 5.68
CA VAL A 275 -0.23 4.04 6.39
C VAL A 275 0.83 4.61 5.44
N LEU A 276 0.86 5.94 5.32
CA LEU A 276 1.84 6.62 4.47
C LEU A 276 2.90 7.36 5.31
N GLY A 277 4.18 7.21 4.95
CA GLY A 277 5.27 7.94 5.62
C GLY A 277 5.42 9.40 5.18
N SER A 278 4.88 9.75 4.00
CA SER A 278 4.94 11.10 3.43
C SER A 278 3.93 11.26 2.28
N LEU A 279 3.67 12.51 1.87
CA LEU A 279 2.77 12.86 0.77
C LEU A 279 1.34 12.32 0.97
N PHE A 280 0.82 12.36 2.19
CA PHE A 280 -0.56 11.97 2.46
C PHE A 280 -1.51 13.16 2.26
N SER A 281 -2.53 12.94 1.44
CA SER A 281 -3.75 13.74 1.41
C SER A 281 -4.93 12.79 1.47
N ALA A 282 -5.78 12.92 2.49
CA ALA A 282 -6.90 12.01 2.71
C ALA A 282 -7.85 11.97 1.50
N ILE A 283 -8.19 13.14 0.95
CA ILE A 283 -9.09 13.30 -0.21
C ILE A 283 -8.50 12.62 -1.45
N HIS A 284 -7.23 12.89 -1.75
CA HIS A 284 -6.58 12.34 -2.95
C HIS A 284 -6.30 10.85 -2.84
N MET A 285 -5.90 10.39 -1.66
CA MET A 285 -5.68 8.97 -1.42
C MET A 285 -7.01 8.21 -1.50
N TYR A 286 -8.07 8.70 -0.85
CA TYR A 286 -9.41 8.09 -0.91
C TYR A 286 -9.91 7.98 -2.35
N ARG A 287 -9.90 9.09 -3.10
CA ARG A 287 -10.26 9.09 -4.52
C ARG A 287 -9.48 8.02 -5.29
N ALA A 288 -8.17 7.96 -5.09
CA ALA A 288 -7.29 7.08 -5.85
C ALA A 288 -7.53 5.59 -5.58
N VAL A 289 -7.84 5.20 -4.33
CA VAL A 289 -7.89 3.78 -3.93
C VAL A 289 -9.30 3.20 -3.80
N CYS A 290 -10.35 4.01 -3.71
CA CYS A 290 -11.73 3.51 -3.70
C CYS A 290 -12.74 4.53 -4.26
N GLY A 291 -12.64 5.81 -3.89
CA GLY A 291 -13.66 6.82 -4.16
C GLY A 291 -14.03 6.99 -5.63
N ARG A 292 -13.06 6.92 -6.55
CA ARG A 292 -13.31 7.10 -7.99
C ARG A 292 -14.10 5.97 -8.67
N ILE A 293 -14.31 4.85 -7.98
CA ILE A 293 -15.04 3.68 -8.53
C ILE A 293 -16.29 3.33 -7.71
N GLU A 294 -16.65 4.11 -6.70
CA GLU A 294 -17.78 3.81 -5.80
C GLU A 294 -19.12 3.76 -6.51
N GLN A 295 -19.33 4.68 -7.44
CA GLN A 295 -20.60 4.78 -8.16
C GLN A 295 -20.68 3.82 -9.35
N THR A 296 -19.54 3.28 -9.79
CA THR A 296 -19.45 2.46 -11.01
C THR A 296 -19.36 0.97 -10.71
N VAL A 297 -18.81 0.57 -9.57
CA VAL A 297 -18.71 -0.83 -9.17
C VAL A 297 -20.01 -1.29 -8.51
N GLN A 298 -20.74 -2.16 -9.20
CA GLN A 298 -22.02 -2.71 -8.76
C GLN A 298 -22.09 -4.22 -9.05
N GLY A 299 -22.98 -4.94 -8.36
CA GLY A 299 -23.25 -6.36 -8.64
C GLY A 299 -22.08 -7.31 -8.35
N LEU A 300 -21.21 -6.98 -7.39
CA LEU A 300 -20.11 -7.85 -7.00
C LEU A 300 -20.64 -9.17 -6.43
N PRO A 301 -20.10 -10.33 -6.85
CA PRO A 301 -20.52 -11.62 -6.31
C PRO A 301 -20.11 -11.73 -4.84
N SER A 302 -20.96 -12.30 -4.00
CA SER A 302 -20.57 -12.60 -2.62
C SER A 302 -19.35 -13.53 -2.60
N PRO A 303 -18.35 -13.31 -1.71
CA PRO A 303 -18.25 -12.27 -0.67
C PRO A 303 -17.40 -11.04 -1.08
N TYR A 304 -17.25 -10.76 -2.38
CA TYR A 304 -16.51 -9.60 -2.87
C TYR A 304 -17.23 -8.29 -2.58
N ARG A 305 -16.46 -7.23 -2.30
CA ARG A 305 -16.98 -5.91 -1.99
C ARG A 305 -15.99 -4.82 -2.39
N LEU A 306 -16.45 -3.59 -2.48
CA LEU A 306 -15.56 -2.43 -2.50
C LEU A 306 -15.10 -2.11 -1.07
N ASN A 307 -13.86 -2.45 -0.77
CA ASN A 307 -13.18 -2.15 0.47
C ASN A 307 -12.76 -0.67 0.55
N GLN A 308 -13.04 -0.04 1.69
CA GLN A 308 -12.63 1.33 2.01
C GLN A 308 -11.66 1.26 3.20
N PRO A 309 -10.34 1.12 2.96
CA PRO A 309 -9.37 0.97 4.05
C PRO A 309 -9.21 2.27 4.83
N LYS A 310 -8.89 2.15 6.13
CA LYS A 310 -8.51 3.29 6.95
C LYS A 310 -7.16 3.86 6.50
N MET A 311 -6.92 5.16 6.66
CA MET A 311 -5.72 5.82 6.15
C MET A 311 -5.19 6.92 7.08
N ASN A 312 -3.90 6.85 7.39
CA ASN A 312 -3.19 7.87 8.16
C ASN A 312 -1.81 8.14 7.55
N GLN A 313 -1.28 9.35 7.81
CA GLN A 313 0.14 9.59 7.71
C GLN A 313 0.83 9.21 9.01
N GLY A 314 2.01 8.59 8.96
CA GLY A 314 2.85 8.40 10.14
C GLY A 314 3.34 9.74 10.71
N SER A 315 3.51 9.81 12.03
CA SER A 315 3.95 11.01 12.75
C SER A 315 5.38 11.41 12.43
N SER A 316 6.23 10.43 12.10
CA SER A 316 7.59 10.67 11.64
C SER A 316 7.65 10.70 10.12
N THR A 317 7.74 11.91 9.58
CA THR A 317 7.84 12.11 8.14
C THR A 317 9.26 11.83 7.66
N GLU A 318 9.40 10.92 6.70
CA GLU A 318 10.64 10.79 5.95
C GLU A 318 10.82 11.99 5.02
N SER A 319 12.03 12.57 4.98
CA SER A 319 12.34 13.60 3.99
C SER A 319 12.47 12.96 2.61
N ARG A 320 11.98 13.68 1.59
CA ARG A 320 12.28 13.35 0.20
C ARG A 320 13.79 13.50 -0.01
N GLN A 321 14.46 12.41 -0.32
CA GLN A 321 15.86 12.40 -0.73
C GLN A 321 15.92 12.50 -2.27
N PRO A 322 16.44 13.59 -2.86
CA PRO A 322 16.56 13.76 -4.30
C PRO A 322 17.78 12.98 -4.84
N GLN A 323 17.82 11.67 -4.57
CA GLN A 323 18.86 10.78 -5.06
C GLN A 323 18.32 9.89 -6.19
N LYS A 324 19.22 9.45 -7.07
CA LYS A 324 18.91 8.45 -8.11
C LYS A 324 18.37 7.19 -7.43
N ALA A 325 17.19 6.73 -7.87
CA ALA A 325 16.62 5.52 -7.32
C ALA A 325 17.54 4.31 -7.58
N PRO A 326 17.69 3.42 -6.59
CA PRO A 326 18.33 2.13 -6.79
C PRO A 326 17.68 1.33 -7.93
N THR A 327 18.48 0.53 -8.61
CA THR A 327 18.01 -0.46 -9.60
C THR A 327 17.61 -1.78 -8.95
N ILE A 328 17.93 -1.97 -7.67
CA ILE A 328 17.64 -3.17 -6.90
C ILE A 328 16.31 -2.99 -6.15
N SER A 329 15.50 -4.05 -6.15
CA SER A 329 14.33 -4.21 -5.29
C SER A 329 14.64 -5.32 -4.28
N VAL A 330 14.53 -5.00 -2.99
CA VAL A 330 14.68 -5.96 -1.90
C VAL A 330 13.30 -6.44 -1.49
N ASN A 331 13.15 -7.71 -1.14
CA ASN A 331 11.91 -8.26 -0.60
C ASN A 331 12.23 -9.32 0.46
N TRP A 332 11.34 -9.45 1.45
CA TRP A 332 11.41 -10.40 2.56
C TRP A 332 9.99 -10.68 3.04
N ASP A 333 9.73 -11.91 3.49
CA ASP A 333 8.53 -12.28 4.23
C ASP A 333 8.82 -13.25 5.38
N CYS A 334 7.84 -13.37 6.28
CA CYS A 334 7.97 -14.04 7.57
C CYS A 334 7.58 -15.53 7.58
N GLY A 335 7.37 -16.14 6.41
CA GLY A 335 6.91 -17.52 6.30
C GLY A 335 7.29 -18.14 4.99
#